data_AF-A0A376VMF9-F1
#
_entry.id   AF-A0A376VMF9-F1
#
_cell.length_a   1.000
_cell.length_b   1.000
_cell.length_c   1.000
_cell.angle_alpha   90.00
_cell.angle_beta   90.00
_cell.angle_gamma   90.00
#
_symmetry.space_group_name_H-M   'P 1'
#
loop_
_entity.id
_entity.type
_entity.pdbx_description
1 polymer ?
#
loop_
_entity_poly.entity_id
_entity_poly.type
_entity_poly.pdbx_seq_one_letter_code
_entity_poly.pdbx_strand_id
1 'polypeptide(L)'
;MQRGRDATSVVALTMTSTQHIPAQALTPPTAELQYRIPDQPSLDGNTVDMDRERTQFADNSLQYQMSLSALSGQIKGMMNVLQSGN
;
A
#
# COMPACT_ATOMS: atom_id res chain seq x y z
N MET A 1 12.79 19.29 24.04
CA MET A 1 12.27 18.17 23.23
C MET A 1 13.46 17.35 22.75
N GLN A 2 13.73 16.24 23.43
CA GLN A 2 14.94 15.42 23.29
C GLN A 2 14.88 14.60 21.98
N ARG A 3 15.88 14.74 21.10
CA ARG A 3 16.04 13.89 19.90
C ARG A 3 16.39 12.47 20.37
N GLY A 4 15.46 11.53 20.17
CA GLY A 4 15.68 10.10 20.43
C GLY A 4 16.73 9.55 19.47
N ARG A 5 17.64 8.73 19.98
CA ARG A 5 18.74 8.13 19.23
C ARG A 5 18.20 7.04 18.29
N ASP A 6 18.32 7.24 16.98
CA ASP A 6 18.17 6.19 15.97
C ASP A 6 19.44 5.34 15.93
N ALA A 7 19.61 4.47 16.92
CA ALA A 7 20.57 3.38 16.82
C ALA A 7 19.84 2.19 16.19
N THR A 8 19.91 2.06 14.87
CA THR A 8 19.42 0.90 14.12
C THR A 8 20.27 -0.31 14.49
N SER A 9 19.94 -0.96 15.59
CA SER A 9 20.55 -2.23 15.98
C SER A 9 19.93 -3.33 15.11
N VAL A 10 20.70 -3.83 14.15
CA VAL A 10 20.30 -4.95 13.31
C VAL A 10 20.22 -6.19 14.18
N VAL A 11 19.00 -6.65 14.49
CA VAL A 11 18.79 -7.90 15.23
C VAL A 11 18.93 -9.06 14.26
N ALA A 12 19.96 -9.87 14.45
CA ALA A 12 20.17 -11.13 13.73
C ALA A 12 19.92 -12.31 14.68
N LEU A 13 19.17 -13.31 14.23
CA LEU A 13 18.96 -14.56 14.97
C LEU A 13 20.07 -15.55 14.63
N THR A 14 20.60 -16.23 15.65
CA THR A 14 21.57 -17.31 15.45
C THR A 14 20.90 -18.51 14.77
N MET A 15 21.45 -18.95 13.64
CA MET A 15 20.94 -20.09 12.90
C MET A 15 21.45 -21.40 13.51
N THR A 16 20.57 -22.38 13.67
CA THR A 16 20.93 -23.72 14.19
C THR A 16 21.39 -24.69 13.11
N SER A 17 21.18 -24.36 11.84
CA SER A 17 21.61 -25.16 10.68
C SER A 17 21.86 -24.24 9.49
N THR A 18 22.77 -24.65 8.60
CA THR A 18 23.13 -23.92 7.37
C THR A 18 22.02 -23.91 6.31
N GLN A 19 21.02 -24.79 6.43
CA GLN A 19 19.87 -24.84 5.52
C GLN A 19 18.70 -23.95 5.96
N HIS A 20 18.80 -23.29 7.12
CA HIS A 20 17.74 -22.40 7.57
C HIS A 20 17.74 -21.11 6.74
N ILE A 21 16.58 -20.47 6.63
CA ILE A 21 16.48 -19.15 6.00
C ILE A 21 16.98 -18.12 7.02
N PRO A 22 17.99 -17.29 6.69
CA PRO A 22 18.49 -16.28 7.61
C PRO A 22 17.41 -15.23 7.87
N ALA A 23 16.87 -15.20 9.09
CA ALA A 23 15.96 -14.16 9.53
C ALA A 23 16.75 -12.87 9.77
N GLN A 24 16.70 -11.97 8.78
CA GLN A 24 17.24 -10.62 8.87
C GLN A 24 16.05 -9.68 9.02
N ALA A 25 16.02 -8.90 10.09
CA ALA A 25 15.05 -7.83 10.21
C ALA A 25 15.37 -6.75 9.16
N LEU A 26 14.65 -6.75 8.03
CA LEU A 26 14.58 -5.56 7.20
C LEU A 26 13.86 -4.52 8.04
N THR A 27 14.59 -3.51 8.49
CA THR A 27 13.95 -2.30 9.03
C THR A 27 13.17 -1.71 7.85
N PRO A 28 11.83 -1.65 7.89
CA PRO A 28 11.10 -0.93 6.87
C PRO A 28 11.71 0.47 6.78
N PRO A 29 11.92 1.03 5.59
CA PRO A 29 12.24 2.45 5.51
C PRO A 29 11.24 3.18 6.38
N THR A 30 11.71 4.11 7.22
CA THR A 30 10.83 4.91 8.07
C THR A 30 9.72 5.46 7.17
N ALA A 31 8.53 4.87 7.24
CA ALA A 31 7.43 5.29 6.42
C ALA A 31 7.14 6.70 6.91
N GLU A 32 7.54 7.70 6.12
CA GLU A 32 7.21 9.07 6.42
C GLU A 32 5.69 9.11 6.51
N LEU A 33 5.19 9.38 7.71
CA LEU A 33 3.77 9.47 7.95
C LEU A 33 3.25 10.62 7.09
N GLN A 34 2.61 10.27 5.98
CA GLN A 34 1.93 11.26 5.15
C GLN A 34 0.65 11.66 5.86
N TYR A 35 0.70 12.78 6.58
CA TYR A 35 -0.49 13.45 7.07
C TYR A 35 -1.00 14.41 6.01
N ARG A 36 -2.32 14.51 5.87
CA ARG A 36 -2.95 15.55 5.07
C ARG A 36 -3.13 16.78 5.96
N ILE A 37 -2.74 17.95 5.47
CA ILE A 37 -3.03 19.23 6.11
C ILE A 37 -4.48 19.57 5.74
N PRO A 38 -5.40 19.74 6.71
CA PRO A 38 -6.78 20.10 6.42
C PRO A 38 -6.84 21.54 5.88
N ASP A 39 -7.48 21.74 4.73
CA ASP A 39 -7.65 23.07 4.13
C ASP A 39 -8.65 23.93 4.94
N GLN A 40 -9.60 23.30 5.63
CA GLN A 40 -10.48 23.94 6.60
C GLN A 40 -10.55 23.15 7.92
N PRO A 41 -10.04 23.70 9.04
CA PRO A 41 -10.30 23.12 10.35
C PRO A 41 -11.77 23.36 10.70
N SER A 42 -12.56 22.29 10.77
CA SER A 42 -13.92 22.38 11.31
C SER A 42 -13.87 22.85 12.76
N LEU A 43 -14.89 23.59 13.20
CA LEU A 43 -14.99 24.15 14.56
C LEU A 43 -14.97 23.06 15.65
N ASP A 44 -15.33 21.83 15.28
CA ASP A 44 -15.35 20.64 16.14
C ASP A 44 -14.08 19.77 16.05
N GLY A 45 -13.10 20.14 15.21
CA GLY A 45 -11.86 19.39 15.01
C GLY A 45 -11.93 18.26 13.99
N ASN A 46 -13.05 18.09 13.28
CA ASN A 46 -13.12 17.18 12.15
C ASN A 46 -12.35 17.73 10.93
N THR A 47 -11.54 16.88 10.30
CA THR A 47 -10.68 17.24 9.15
C THR A 47 -11.22 16.74 7.81
N VAL A 48 -12.45 16.21 7.82
CA VAL A 48 -13.11 15.61 6.65
C VAL A 48 -13.71 16.72 5.79
N ASP A 49 -13.16 16.89 4.59
CA ASP A 49 -13.72 17.77 3.56
C ASP A 49 -14.67 16.95 2.66
N MET A 50 -15.97 17.20 2.79
CA MET A 50 -16.98 16.43 2.05
C MET A 50 -16.86 16.54 0.53
N ASP A 51 -16.47 17.69 -0.02
CA ASP A 51 -16.37 17.86 -1.47
C ASP A 51 -15.15 17.13 -2.02
N ARG A 52 -14.04 17.19 -1.29
CA ARG A 52 -12.81 16.46 -1.60
C ARG A 52 -13.01 14.94 -1.46
N GLU A 53 -13.68 14.50 -0.41
CA GLU A 53 -13.95 13.07 -0.18
C GLU A 53 -14.93 12.51 -1.21
N ARG A 54 -15.96 13.27 -1.60
CA ARG A 54 -16.89 12.87 -2.68
C ARG A 54 -16.19 12.73 -4.03
N THR A 55 -15.30 13.66 -4.36
CA THR A 55 -14.54 13.63 -5.62
C THR A 55 -13.61 12.41 -5.66
N GLN A 56 -12.81 12.21 -4.60
CA GLN A 56 -11.93 11.05 -4.50
C GLN A 56 -12.71 9.73 -4.53
N PHE A 57 -13.87 9.66 -3.88
CA PHE A 57 -14.71 8.46 -3.91
C PHE A 57 -15.19 8.15 -5.33
N ALA A 58 -15.67 9.15 -6.07
CA ALA A 58 -16.11 8.98 -7.45
C ALA A 58 -14.96 8.52 -8.36
N ASP A 59 -13.80 9.16 -8.26
CA ASP A 59 -12.61 8.82 -9.06
C ASP A 59 -12.13 7.40 -8.77
N ASN A 60 -12.04 7.03 -7.48
CA ASN A 60 -11.62 5.68 -7.07
C ASN A 60 -12.63 4.63 -7.53
N SER A 61 -13.92 4.93 -7.48
CA SER A 61 -14.97 4.01 -7.95
C SER A 61 -14.86 3.77 -9.46
N LEU A 62 -14.61 4.82 -10.25
CA LEU A 62 -14.39 4.70 -11.70
C LEU A 62 -13.10 3.93 -12.02
N GLN A 63 -11.98 4.26 -11.37
CA GLN A 63 -10.73 3.53 -11.56
C GLN A 63 -10.87 2.05 -11.20
N TYR A 64 -11.57 1.75 -10.10
CA TYR A 64 -11.85 0.38 -9.70
C TYR A 64 -12.61 -0.39 -10.78
N GLN A 65 -13.71 0.18 -11.29
CA GLN A 65 -14.48 -0.43 -12.36
C GLN A 65 -13.65 -0.64 -13.64
N MET A 66 -12.80 0.32 -14.01
CA MET A 66 -11.89 0.20 -15.15
C MET A 66 -10.88 -0.92 -14.95
N SER A 67 -10.27 -1.02 -13.76
CA SER A 67 -9.31 -2.06 -13.42
C SER A 67 -9.92 -3.47 -13.50
N LEU A 68 -11.14 -3.65 -13.01
CA LEU A 68 -11.88 -4.92 -13.13
C LEU A 68 -12.18 -5.27 -14.59
N SER A 69 -12.52 -4.26 -15.40
CA SER A 69 -12.78 -4.46 -16.83
C SER A 69 -11.51 -4.89 -17.58
N ALA A 70 -10.38 -4.24 -17.30
CA ALA A 70 -9.08 -4.60 -17.86
C ALA A 70 -8.65 -6.01 -17.43
N LEU A 71 -8.80 -6.35 -16.15
CA LEU A 71 -8.51 -7.68 -15.61
C LEU A 71 -9.37 -8.76 -16.29
N SER A 72 -10.66 -8.51 -16.47
CA SER A 72 -11.55 -9.43 -17.18
C SER A 72 -11.11 -9.66 -18.63
N GLY A 73 -10.66 -8.60 -19.32
CA GLY A 73 -10.10 -8.69 -20.66
C GLY A 73 -8.83 -9.54 -20.71
N GLN A 74 -7.91 -9.36 -19.76
CA GLN A 74 -6.69 -10.16 -19.65
C GLN A 74 -6.99 -11.65 -19.42
N ILE A 75 -7.91 -11.97 -18.51
CA ILE A 75 -8.33 -13.35 -18.23
C ILE A 75 -8.91 -14.01 -19.49
N LYS A 76 -9.80 -13.31 -20.20
CA LYS A 76 -10.36 -13.81 -21.47
C LYS A 76 -9.27 -14.02 -22.53
N GLY A 77 -8.32 -13.11 -22.63
CA GLY A 77 -7.16 -13.24 -23.51
C GLY A 77 -6.35 -14.50 -23.21
N MET A 78 -6.02 -14.75 -21.93
CA MET A 78 -5.33 -15.97 -21.51
C MET A 78 -6.13 -17.23 -21.81
N MET A 79 -7.45 -17.21 -21.57
CA MET A 79 -8.34 -18.35 -21.85
C MET A 79 -8.38 -18.68 -23.35
N ASN A 80 -8.44 -17.68 -24.22
CA ASN A 80 -8.41 -17.88 -25.67
C ASN A 80 -7.09 -18.51 -26.12
N VAL A 81 -5.95 -18.08 -25.56
CA VAL A 81 -4.63 -18.66 -25.85
C VAL A 81 -4.57 -20.13 -25.44
N LEU A 82 -5.11 -20.47 -24.27
CA LEU A 82 -5.14 -21.85 -23.77
C LEU A 82 -6.09 -22.75 -24.58
N GLN A 83 -7.22 -22.23 -25.05
CA GLN A 83 -8.19 -22.99 -25.84
C GLN A 83 -7.79 -23.15 -27.30
N SER A 84 -7.15 -22.15 -27.90
CA SER A 84 -6.68 -22.17 -29.29
C SER A 84 -5.41 -23.02 -29.50
N GLY A 85 -4.75 -23.46 -28.42
CA GLY A 85 -3.54 -24.29 -28.46
C GLY A 85 -3.78 -25.78 -28.63
N ASN A 86 -5.02 -26.23 -28.87
CA ASN A 86 -5.39 -27.58 -29.31
C ASN A 86 -5.99 -27.51 -30.72
#